data_AF-A0A2S2N5H6-F1
#
_entry.id   AF-A0A2S2N5H6-F1
#
_cell.length_a   1.000
_cell.length_b   1.000
_cell.length_c   1.000
_cell.angle_alpha   90.00
_cell.angle_beta   90.00
_cell.angle_gamma   90.00
#
_symmetry.space_group_name_H-M   'P 1'
#
loop_
_entity.id
_entity.type
_entity.pdbx_description
1 polymer ?
#
loop_
_entity_poly.entity_id
_entity_poly.type
_entity_poly.pdbx_seq_one_letter_code
_entity_poly.pdbx_strand_id
1 'polypeptide(L)'
;EKAQQHDETYYLWATAFFMAFNRLHGFRPELVSETVGVRAFHFIEQNLTTYYEMALMDKKEATTWARRMHLALKAYQELLRTVQEMDRSPEQAVRDSSQVIKSNIFYVMEYRELFLTLFRKFDETKQPRSFLRDLVETAHLFLRMLERFCRGRANLVVQSKRVRRKKKKKPHVAEAAAPPSAAELEQPW
;
A
#
# COMPACT_ATOMS: atom_id res chain seq x y z
N GLU A 1 20.72 -11.93 -16.52
CA GLU A 1 21.29 -10.79 -17.26
C GLU A 1 21.25 -9.54 -16.38
N LYS A 2 22.39 -9.07 -15.87
CA LYS A 2 22.53 -7.76 -15.18
C LYS A 2 23.75 -7.05 -15.76
N ALA A 3 23.68 -6.71 -17.06
CA ALA A 3 24.83 -6.19 -17.80
C ALA A 3 24.43 -5.08 -18.78
N GLN A 4 23.70 -4.08 -18.28
CA GLN A 4 23.72 -2.69 -18.74
C GLN A 4 22.90 -1.90 -17.72
N GLN A 5 23.36 -0.69 -17.36
CA GLN A 5 22.51 0.29 -16.67
C GLN A 5 21.43 0.74 -17.65
N HIS A 6 20.52 -0.16 -18.01
CA HIS A 6 19.36 0.20 -18.80
C HIS A 6 18.55 1.17 -17.95
N ASP A 7 18.39 2.38 -18.46
CA ASP A 7 17.58 3.40 -17.81
C ASP A 7 16.12 2.93 -17.85
N GLU A 8 15.68 2.29 -16.76
CA GLU A 8 14.33 1.75 -16.58
C GLU A 8 13.27 2.85 -16.76
N THR A 9 13.65 4.12 -16.72
CA THR A 9 12.77 5.25 -16.98
C THR A 9 12.10 5.19 -18.35
N TYR A 10 12.75 4.64 -19.39
CA TYR A 10 12.10 4.44 -20.69
C TYR A 10 10.96 3.43 -20.59
N TYR A 11 11.18 2.32 -19.88
CA TYR A 11 10.14 1.33 -19.63
C TYR A 11 8.99 1.92 -18.81
N LEU A 12 9.29 2.67 -17.75
CA LEU A 12 8.27 3.29 -16.89
C LEU A 12 7.44 4.31 -17.66
N TRP A 13 8.10 5.17 -18.44
CA TRP A 13 7.42 6.15 -19.30
C TRP A 13 6.57 5.47 -20.37
N ALA A 14 7.11 4.46 -21.06
CA ALA A 14 6.40 3.73 -22.10
C ALA A 14 5.18 3.00 -21.53
N THR A 15 5.32 2.38 -20.36
CA THR A 15 4.20 1.74 -19.64
C THR A 15 3.11 2.76 -19.34
N ALA A 16 3.46 3.90 -18.74
CA ALA A 16 2.49 4.95 -18.44
C ALA A 16 1.80 5.49 -19.71
N PHE A 17 2.55 5.71 -20.79
CA PHE A 17 2.04 6.30 -22.01
C PHE A 17 1.18 5.33 -22.83
N PHE A 18 1.72 4.17 -23.21
CA PHE A 18 1.03 3.24 -24.10
C PHE A 18 -0.18 2.59 -23.44
N MET A 19 -0.13 2.34 -22.12
CA MET A 19 -1.31 1.83 -21.42
C MET A 19 -2.40 2.88 -21.29
N ALA A 20 -2.06 4.14 -21.01
CA ALA A 20 -3.02 5.23 -21.02
C ALA A 20 -3.64 5.39 -22.41
N PHE A 21 -2.83 5.30 -23.47
CA PHE A 21 -3.30 5.33 -24.85
C PHE A 21 -4.30 4.19 -25.12
N ASN A 22 -3.94 2.95 -24.80
CA ASN A 22 -4.80 1.78 -24.99
C ASN A 22 -6.11 1.91 -24.21
N ARG A 23 -6.05 2.34 -22.94
CA ARG A 23 -7.24 2.53 -22.10
C ARG A 23 -8.19 3.61 -22.66
N LEU A 24 -7.65 4.69 -23.20
CA LEU A 24 -8.45 5.80 -23.73
C LEU A 24 -8.98 5.55 -25.16
N HIS A 25 -8.35 4.67 -25.94
CA HIS A 25 -8.69 4.41 -27.35
C HIS A 25 -9.25 3.00 -27.58
N GLY A 26 -10.32 2.68 -26.86
CA GLY A 26 -10.98 1.37 -26.99
C GLY A 26 -10.14 0.26 -26.39
N PHE A 27 -10.10 0.23 -25.06
CA PHE A 27 -9.32 -0.71 -24.26
C PHE A 27 -9.32 -2.13 -24.82
N ARG A 28 -8.14 -2.58 -25.27
CA ARG A 28 -7.88 -3.94 -25.78
C ARG A 28 -6.98 -4.70 -24.82
N PRO A 29 -7.51 -5.63 -24.02
CA PRO A 29 -6.75 -6.40 -23.04
C PRO A 29 -5.59 -7.21 -23.65
N GLU A 30 -5.75 -7.67 -24.89
CA GLU A 30 -4.80 -8.54 -25.59
C GLU A 30 -3.48 -7.82 -25.87
N LEU A 31 -3.51 -6.50 -26.03
CA LEU A 31 -2.34 -5.68 -26.32
C LEU A 31 -1.53 -5.32 -25.07
N VAL A 32 -2.07 -5.58 -23.88
CA VAL A 32 -1.47 -5.18 -22.60
C VAL A 32 -1.35 -6.33 -21.60
N SER A 33 -1.62 -7.56 -22.02
CA SER A 33 -1.58 -8.77 -21.18
C SER A 33 -0.20 -9.01 -20.56
N GLU A 34 0.88 -8.71 -21.29
CA GLU A 34 2.26 -8.81 -20.78
C GLU A 34 2.64 -7.68 -19.82
N THR A 35 2.04 -6.50 -19.97
CA THR A 35 2.37 -5.30 -19.20
C THR A 35 1.45 -5.07 -18.00
N VAL A 36 0.34 -5.82 -17.91
CA VAL A 36 -0.65 -5.72 -16.83
C VAL A 36 -0.77 -7.04 -16.09
N GLY A 37 0.08 -7.20 -15.07
CA GLY A 37 0.08 -8.38 -14.22
C GLY A 37 0.84 -8.15 -12.91
N VAL A 38 0.77 -9.14 -12.02
CA VAL A 38 1.42 -9.06 -10.68
C VAL A 38 2.92 -8.77 -10.80
N ARG A 39 3.59 -9.32 -11.82
CA ARG A 39 5.01 -9.08 -12.11
C ARG A 39 5.31 -7.60 -12.43
N ALA A 40 4.48 -6.95 -13.24
CA ALA A 40 4.65 -5.55 -13.60
C ALA A 40 4.42 -4.63 -12.39
N PHE A 41 3.39 -4.91 -11.59
CA PHE A 41 3.16 -4.20 -10.33
C PHE A 41 4.33 -4.33 -9.35
N HIS A 42 4.86 -5.54 -9.20
CA HIS A 42 6.02 -5.79 -8.35
C HIS A 42 7.26 -5.05 -8.85
N PHE A 43 7.55 -5.13 -10.16
CA PHE A 43 8.68 -4.45 -10.76
C PHE A 43 8.62 -2.93 -10.53
N ILE A 44 7.46 -2.31 -10.77
CA ILE A 44 7.30 -0.85 -10.59
C ILE A 44 7.36 -0.46 -9.10
N GLU A 45 6.79 -1.27 -8.20
CA GLU A 45 6.88 -1.03 -6.76
C GLU A 45 8.34 -1.10 -6.28
N GLN A 46 9.10 -2.11 -6.68
CA GLN A 46 10.52 -2.23 -6.35
C GLN A 46 11.33 -1.03 -6.87
N ASN A 47 11.01 -0.55 -8.08
CA ASN A 47 11.60 0.66 -8.64
C ASN A 47 11.26 1.91 -7.81
N LEU A 48 10.00 2.08 -7.41
CA LEU A 48 9.58 3.17 -6.53
C LEU A 48 10.36 3.17 -5.20
N THR A 49 10.44 1.99 -4.56
CA THR A 49 11.17 1.82 -3.30
C THR A 49 12.66 2.09 -3.49
N THR A 50 13.28 1.57 -4.54
CA THR A 50 14.70 1.79 -4.86
C THR A 50 15.00 3.27 -5.12
N TYR A 51 14.23 3.93 -5.97
CA TYR A 51 14.46 5.36 -6.27
C TYR A 51 14.25 6.25 -5.05
N TYR A 52 13.31 5.87 -4.17
CA TYR A 52 13.13 6.52 -2.89
C TYR A 52 14.37 6.37 -1.99
N GLU A 53 14.91 5.16 -1.82
CA GLU A 53 16.12 4.92 -1.03
C GLU A 53 17.33 5.67 -1.59
N MET A 54 17.51 5.66 -2.91
CA MET A 54 18.58 6.37 -3.59
C MET A 54 18.48 7.89 -3.43
N ALA A 55 17.27 8.46 -3.47
CA ALA A 55 17.04 9.89 -3.24
C ALA A 55 17.42 10.34 -1.81
N LEU A 56 17.40 9.41 -0.83
CA LEU A 56 17.81 9.68 0.55
C LEU A 56 19.32 9.55 0.76
N MET A 57 19.93 8.55 0.14
CA MET A 57 21.36 8.26 0.30
C MET A 57 22.22 9.20 -0.54
N ASP A 58 21.84 9.47 -1.78
CA ASP A 58 22.57 10.30 -2.72
C ASP A 58 21.95 11.70 -2.83
N LYS A 59 22.33 12.57 -1.89
CA LYS A 59 21.85 13.96 -1.84
C LYS A 59 22.25 14.79 -3.07
N LYS A 60 23.29 14.39 -3.81
CA LYS A 60 23.77 15.13 -4.99
C LYS A 60 22.84 14.91 -6.18
N GLU A 61 22.40 13.67 -6.38
CA GLU A 61 21.48 13.29 -7.46
C GLU A 61 20.02 13.17 -7.00
N ALA A 62 19.68 13.67 -5.81
CA ALA A 62 18.34 13.49 -5.22
C ALA A 62 17.21 13.98 -6.14
N THR A 63 17.42 15.06 -6.90
CA THR A 63 16.45 15.57 -7.88
C THR A 63 16.30 14.62 -9.06
N THR A 64 17.38 14.01 -9.53
CA THR A 64 17.35 12.99 -10.59
C THR A 64 16.54 11.77 -10.13
N TRP A 65 16.82 11.26 -8.92
CA TRP A 65 16.09 10.15 -8.32
C TRP A 65 14.60 10.48 -8.09
N ALA A 66 14.29 11.70 -7.65
CA ALA A 66 12.91 12.17 -7.52
C ALA A 66 12.16 12.16 -8.87
N ARG A 67 12.84 12.54 -9.96
CA ARG A 67 12.26 12.50 -11.31
C ARG A 67 11.99 11.06 -11.77
N ARG A 68 12.91 10.13 -11.52
CA ARG A 68 12.72 8.69 -11.80
C ARG A 68 11.55 8.10 -10.98
N MET A 69 11.49 8.45 -9.70
CA MET A 69 10.39 8.06 -8.82
C MET A 69 9.04 8.59 -9.31
N HIS A 70 8.98 9.81 -9.83
CA HIS A 70 7.74 10.35 -10.42
C HIS A 70 7.28 9.56 -11.65
N LEU A 71 8.21 9.16 -12.53
CA LEU A 71 7.88 8.29 -13.67
C LEU A 71 7.33 6.94 -13.20
N ALA A 72 7.95 6.33 -12.20
CA ALA A 72 7.48 5.07 -11.64
C ALA A 72 6.08 5.21 -11.01
N LEU A 73 5.81 6.31 -10.30
CA LEU A 73 4.50 6.59 -9.73
C LEU A 73 3.43 6.72 -10.82
N LYS A 74 3.73 7.40 -11.93
CA LYS A 74 2.80 7.52 -13.07
C LYS A 74 2.52 6.17 -13.73
N ALA A 75 3.55 5.34 -13.89
CA ALA A 75 3.38 3.98 -14.41
C ALA A 75 2.49 3.15 -13.48
N TYR A 76 2.73 3.19 -12.17
CA TYR A 76 1.91 2.50 -11.16
C TYR A 76 0.45 2.99 -11.19
N GLN A 77 0.25 4.30 -11.29
CA GLN A 77 -1.08 4.90 -11.40
C GLN A 77 -1.82 4.39 -12.63
N GLU A 78 -1.16 4.33 -13.78
CA GLU A 78 -1.78 3.84 -15.01
C GLU A 78 -2.08 2.33 -14.92
N LEU A 79 -1.19 1.52 -14.32
CA LEU A 79 -1.50 0.11 -14.04
C LEU A 79 -2.80 -0.04 -13.22
N LEU A 80 -2.97 0.75 -12.16
CA LEU A 80 -4.20 0.74 -11.36
C LEU A 80 -5.44 1.14 -12.18
N ARG A 81 -5.33 2.18 -13.01
CA ARG A 81 -6.43 2.62 -13.89
C ARG A 81 -6.81 1.53 -14.89
N THR A 82 -5.83 0.83 -15.44
CA THR A 82 -6.09 -0.28 -16.37
C THR A 82 -6.75 -1.47 -15.66
N VAL A 83 -6.30 -1.85 -14.47
CA VAL A 83 -6.98 -2.89 -13.66
C VAL A 83 -8.42 -2.50 -13.36
N GLN A 84 -8.69 -1.22 -13.09
CA GLN A 84 -10.07 -0.75 -12.93
C GLN A 84 -10.90 -0.87 -14.22
N GLU A 85 -10.30 -0.67 -15.39
CA GLU A 85 -10.99 -0.84 -16.67
C GLU A 85 -11.22 -2.33 -17.00
N MET A 86 -10.28 -3.21 -16.63
CA MET A 86 -10.43 -4.66 -16.76
C MET A 86 -11.67 -5.19 -16.02
N ASP A 87 -12.05 -4.59 -14.89
CA ASP A 87 -13.28 -4.96 -14.16
C ASP A 87 -14.56 -4.75 -14.98
N ARG A 88 -14.52 -3.89 -16.00
CA ARG A 88 -15.65 -3.56 -16.88
C ARG A 88 -15.59 -4.28 -18.22
N SER A 89 -14.54 -5.06 -18.47
CA SER A 89 -14.40 -5.81 -19.71
C SER A 89 -15.57 -6.77 -19.90
N PRO A 90 -16.09 -6.96 -21.13
CA PRO A 90 -17.12 -7.96 -21.41
C PRO A 90 -16.60 -9.39 -21.19
N GLU A 91 -15.30 -9.61 -21.32
CA GLU A 91 -14.67 -10.93 -21.19
C GLU A 91 -14.45 -11.35 -19.74
N GLN A 92 -14.94 -12.54 -19.39
CA GLN A 92 -14.79 -13.08 -18.04
C GLN A 92 -13.33 -13.32 -17.66
N ALA A 93 -12.50 -13.84 -18.57
CA ALA A 93 -11.09 -14.10 -18.32
C ALA A 93 -10.33 -12.84 -17.88
N VAL A 94 -10.62 -11.69 -18.52
CA VAL A 94 -10.02 -10.40 -18.19
C VAL A 94 -10.45 -9.93 -16.79
N ARG A 95 -11.74 -10.09 -16.45
CA ARG A 95 -12.24 -9.79 -15.10
C ARG A 95 -11.59 -10.68 -14.05
N ASP A 96 -11.41 -11.96 -14.33
CA ASP A 96 -10.76 -12.90 -13.41
C ASP A 96 -9.29 -12.53 -13.17
N SER A 97 -8.55 -12.18 -14.24
CA SER A 97 -7.18 -11.66 -14.11
C SER A 97 -7.12 -10.40 -13.24
N SER A 98 -8.06 -9.47 -13.40
CA SER A 98 -8.17 -8.29 -12.54
C SER A 98 -8.37 -8.67 -11.06
N GLN A 99 -9.20 -9.68 -10.76
CA GLN A 99 -9.40 -10.14 -9.38
C GLN A 99 -8.11 -10.73 -8.78
N VAL A 100 -7.35 -11.52 -9.55
CA VAL A 100 -6.06 -12.07 -9.12
C VAL A 100 -5.07 -10.96 -8.81
N ILE A 101 -4.96 -9.95 -9.68
CA ILE A 101 -4.08 -8.79 -9.49
C ILE A 101 -4.47 -8.01 -8.23
N LYS A 102 -5.76 -7.68 -8.08
CA LYS A 102 -6.27 -6.97 -6.89
C LYS A 102 -6.02 -7.73 -5.60
N SER A 103 -6.20 -9.06 -5.60
CA SER A 103 -5.93 -9.87 -4.42
C SER A 103 -4.46 -9.77 -4.01
N ASN A 104 -3.53 -9.85 -4.95
CA ASN A 104 -2.11 -9.67 -4.64
C ASN A 104 -1.82 -8.28 -4.07
N ILE A 105 -2.28 -7.23 -4.76
CA ILE A 105 -2.00 -5.83 -4.40
C ILE A 105 -2.58 -5.47 -3.03
N PHE A 106 -3.80 -5.90 -2.71
CA PHE A 106 -4.47 -5.48 -1.47
C PHE A 106 -4.07 -6.28 -0.23
N TYR A 107 -3.55 -7.50 -0.38
CA TYR A 107 -3.10 -8.29 0.78
C TYR A 107 -1.62 -8.08 1.11
N VAL A 108 -0.77 -7.95 0.09
CA VAL A 108 0.67 -7.72 0.27
C VAL A 108 0.92 -6.35 0.91
N MET A 109 1.80 -6.31 1.92
CA MET A 109 1.95 -5.15 2.82
C MET A 109 2.67 -4.00 2.16
N GLU A 110 3.66 -4.32 1.34
CA GLU A 110 4.54 -3.43 0.61
C GLU A 110 3.71 -2.46 -0.24
N TYR A 111 2.74 -2.97 -1.01
CA TYR A 111 1.83 -2.11 -1.78
C TYR A 111 0.91 -1.23 -0.92
N ARG A 112 0.48 -1.74 0.25
CA ARG A 112 -0.40 -0.98 1.16
C ARG A 112 0.33 0.17 1.84
N GLU A 113 1.59 -0.03 2.18
CA GLU A 113 2.40 0.96 2.90
C GLU A 113 3.13 1.93 1.96
N LEU A 114 3.25 1.58 0.67
CA LEU A 114 3.90 2.40 -0.37
C LEU A 114 3.48 3.88 -0.32
N PHE A 115 2.18 4.16 -0.40
CA PHE A 115 1.69 5.55 -0.43
C PHE A 115 1.99 6.29 0.87
N LEU A 116 1.85 5.63 2.02
CA LEU A 116 2.14 6.24 3.32
C LEU A 116 3.63 6.59 3.45
N THR A 117 4.51 5.71 2.96
CA THR A 117 5.95 5.96 2.90
C THR A 117 6.26 7.16 2.01
N LEU A 118 5.68 7.23 0.81
CA LEU A 118 5.88 8.33 -0.13
C LEU A 118 5.36 9.68 0.44
N PHE A 119 4.19 9.70 1.08
CA PHE A 119 3.64 10.92 1.70
C PHE A 119 4.51 11.45 2.84
N ARG A 120 4.94 10.57 3.73
CA ARG A 120 5.75 10.95 4.91
C ARG A 120 7.10 11.55 4.54
N LYS A 121 7.54 11.34 3.31
CA LYS A 121 8.89 11.64 2.84
C LYS A 121 8.89 12.62 1.68
N PHE A 122 7.73 13.19 1.37
CA PHE A 122 7.62 14.24 0.39
C PHE A 122 8.46 15.45 0.81
N ASP A 123 9.25 16.00 -0.11
CA ASP A 123 10.13 17.15 0.10
C ASP A 123 9.92 18.15 -1.04
N GLU A 124 9.24 19.27 -0.76
CA GLU A 124 8.91 20.30 -1.77
C GLU A 124 10.16 20.94 -2.39
N THR A 125 11.33 20.86 -1.76
CA THR A 125 12.58 21.41 -2.30
C THR A 125 13.17 20.55 -3.42
N LYS A 126 12.85 19.26 -3.46
CA LYS A 126 13.42 18.28 -4.40
C LYS A 126 12.37 17.69 -5.34
N GLN A 127 11.12 17.63 -4.89
CA GLN A 127 10.02 17.01 -5.60
C GLN A 127 9.01 18.07 -6.05
N PRO A 128 8.61 18.07 -7.34
CA PRO A 128 7.68 19.06 -7.84
C PRO A 128 6.28 18.83 -7.26
N ARG A 129 5.46 19.89 -7.17
CA ARG A 129 4.05 19.80 -6.75
C ARG A 129 3.22 18.82 -7.59
N SER A 130 3.58 18.63 -8.86
CA SER A 130 2.95 17.64 -9.73
C SER A 130 3.15 16.20 -9.23
N PHE A 131 4.28 15.88 -8.60
CA PHE A 131 4.48 14.59 -7.94
C PHE A 131 3.47 14.38 -6.81
N LEU A 132 3.31 15.38 -5.93
CA LEU A 132 2.36 15.29 -4.82
C LEU A 132 0.92 15.14 -5.31
N ARG A 133 0.52 15.91 -6.33
CA ARG A 133 -0.81 15.78 -6.95
C ARG A 133 -1.04 14.36 -7.47
N ASP A 134 -0.11 13.84 -8.27
CA ASP A 134 -0.22 12.51 -8.86
C ASP A 134 -0.20 11.43 -7.76
N LEU A 135 0.54 11.63 -6.66
CA LEU A 135 0.55 10.75 -5.49
C LEU A 135 -0.81 10.71 -4.78
N VAL A 136 -1.42 11.87 -4.55
CA VAL A 136 -2.77 11.99 -3.97
C VAL A 136 -3.81 11.30 -4.86
N GLU A 137 -3.77 11.53 -6.16
CA GLU A 137 -4.68 10.88 -7.11
C GLU A 137 -4.51 9.36 -7.11
N THR A 138 -3.27 8.88 -7.07
CA THR A 138 -2.97 7.44 -7.07
C THR A 138 -3.42 6.77 -5.76
N ALA A 139 -3.16 7.41 -4.62
CA ALA A 139 -3.63 6.92 -3.33
C ALA A 139 -5.17 6.91 -3.25
N HIS A 140 -5.83 7.96 -3.76
CA HIS A 140 -7.29 8.01 -3.84
C HIS A 140 -7.85 6.88 -4.72
N LEU A 141 -7.26 6.66 -5.90
CA LEU A 141 -7.61 5.57 -6.80
C LEU A 141 -7.49 4.21 -6.11
N PHE A 142 -6.35 3.96 -5.46
CA PHE A 142 -6.10 2.72 -4.72
C PHE A 142 -7.16 2.50 -3.63
N LEU A 143 -7.46 3.51 -2.81
CA LEU A 143 -8.45 3.40 -1.74
C LEU A 143 -9.86 3.15 -2.28
N ARG A 144 -10.25 3.80 -3.39
CA ARG A 144 -11.55 3.53 -4.04
C ARG A 144 -11.63 2.12 -4.62
N MET A 145 -10.54 1.61 -5.19
CA MET A 145 -10.50 0.23 -5.67
C MET A 145 -10.58 -0.76 -4.49
N LEU A 146 -9.85 -0.49 -3.39
CA LEU A 146 -9.90 -1.29 -2.17
C LEU A 146 -11.28 -1.30 -1.55
N GLU A 147 -11.95 -0.14 -1.44
CA GLU A 147 -13.31 -0.04 -0.92
C GLU A 147 -14.27 -0.93 -1.71
N ARG A 148 -14.25 -0.84 -3.05
CA ARG A 148 -15.08 -1.69 -3.91
C ARG A 148 -14.70 -3.16 -3.81
N PHE A 149 -13.42 -3.47 -3.64
CA PHE A 149 -12.93 -4.83 -3.45
C PHE A 149 -13.46 -5.44 -2.14
N CYS A 150 -13.53 -4.66 -1.06
CA CYS A 150 -14.03 -5.08 0.24
C CYS A 150 -15.56 -5.17 0.28
N ARG A 151 -16.29 -4.29 -0.43
CA ARG A 151 -17.76 -4.31 -0.48
C ARG A 151 -18.25 -5.66 -1.02
N GLY A 152 -19.07 -6.36 -0.22
CA GLY A 152 -19.64 -7.67 -0.58
C GLY A 152 -18.78 -8.89 -0.25
N ARG A 153 -17.56 -8.73 0.29
CA ARG A 153 -16.74 -9.86 0.78
C ARG A 153 -16.78 -9.93 2.31
N ALA A 154 -17.33 -11.02 2.85
CA ALA A 154 -17.28 -11.31 4.29
C ALA A 154 -15.85 -11.68 4.78
N ASN A 155 -14.90 -11.89 3.87
CA ASN A 155 -13.61 -12.53 4.15
C ASN A 155 -12.42 -11.57 4.10
N LEU A 156 -12.61 -10.28 4.42
CA LEU A 156 -11.47 -9.38 4.63
C LEU A 156 -10.76 -9.79 5.93
N VAL A 157 -9.78 -10.68 5.82
CA VAL A 157 -8.94 -11.09 6.95
C VAL A 157 -7.97 -9.97 7.25
N VAL A 158 -8.38 -9.05 8.11
CA VAL A 158 -7.49 -8.06 8.70
C VAL A 158 -6.66 -8.78 9.75
N GLN A 159 -5.33 -8.82 9.58
CA GLN A 159 -4.45 -9.24 10.65
C GLN A 159 -4.60 -8.26 11.81
N SER A 160 -5.39 -8.62 12.82
CA SER A 160 -5.46 -7.83 14.04
C SER A 160 -4.08 -7.88 14.70
N LYS A 161 -3.36 -6.75 14.71
CA LYS A 161 -2.26 -6.56 15.65
C LYS A 161 -2.89 -6.68 17.04
N ARG A 162 -2.65 -7.80 17.72
CA ARG A 162 -2.99 -7.97 19.14
C ARG A 162 -2.29 -6.85 19.89
N VAL A 163 -2.99 -5.74 20.12
CA VAL A 163 -2.56 -4.73 21.06
C VAL A 163 -2.39 -5.47 22.36
N ARG A 164 -1.15 -5.60 22.84
CA ARG A 164 -0.86 -6.09 24.19
C ARG A 164 -1.65 -5.19 25.13
N ARG A 165 -2.86 -5.61 25.51
CA ARG A 165 -3.62 -5.00 26.59
C ARG A 165 -2.67 -5.04 27.78
N LYS A 166 -2.15 -3.88 28.21
CA LYS A 166 -1.50 -3.77 29.51
C LYS A 166 -2.48 -4.37 30.51
N LYS A 167 -2.12 -5.51 31.13
CA LYS A 167 -2.89 -6.08 32.23
C LYS A 167 -3.09 -4.95 33.23
N LYS A 168 -4.33 -4.48 33.42
CA LYS A 168 -4.66 -3.66 34.57
C LYS A 168 -4.29 -4.50 35.79
N LYS A 169 -3.37 -4.02 36.64
CA LYS A 169 -3.11 -4.62 37.95
C LYS A 169 -4.47 -4.67 38.66
N LYS A 170 -4.86 -5.85 39.14
CA LYS A 170 -6.05 -6.01 40.00
C LYS A 170 -5.86 -5.09 41.21
N PRO A 171 -6.88 -4.33 41.65
CA PRO A 171 -6.82 -3.69 42.95
C PRO A 171 -6.71 -4.78 44.02
N HIS A 172 -5.76 -4.59 44.94
CA HIS A 172 -5.63 -5.41 46.14
C HIS A 172 -6.92 -5.25 46.94
N VAL A 173 -7.73 -6.30 47.05
CA VAL A 173 -8.81 -6.34 48.02
C VAL A 173 -8.12 -6.47 49.38
N ALA A 174 -8.29 -5.47 50.24
CA ALA A 174 -7.91 -5.59 51.64
C ALA A 174 -8.91 -6.56 52.29
N GLU A 175 -8.39 -7.63 52.90
CA GLU A 175 -9.17 -8.47 53.81
C GLU A 175 -9.70 -7.59 54.94
N ALA A 176 -11.01 -7.36 54.96
CA ALA A 176 -11.69 -6.84 56.13
C ALA A 176 -11.80 -7.98 57.15
N ALA A 177 -11.22 -7.76 58.32
CA ALA A 177 -11.20 -8.67 59.45
C ALA A 177 -12.62 -9.15 59.84
N ALA A 178 -12.74 -10.45 60.15
CA ALA A 178 -13.93 -11.02 60.76
C ALA A 178 -14.13 -10.48 62.19
N PRO A 179 -15.38 -10.33 62.66
CA PRO A 179 -15.67 -9.81 64.00
C PRO A 179 -15.21 -10.79 65.11
N PRO A 180 -14.73 -10.28 66.26
CA PRO A 180 -14.20 -11.09 67.34
C PRO A 180 -15.28 -11.94 68.02
N SER A 181 -14.90 -13.18 68.36
CA SER A 181 -15.75 -14.13 69.08
C SER A 181 -15.80 -13.81 70.58
N ALA A 182 -16.92 -14.11 71.23
CA ALA A 182 -17.24 -13.75 72.62
C ALA A 182 -16.33 -14.37 73.72
N ALA A 183 -15.21 -14.97 73.37
CA ALA A 183 -14.23 -15.54 74.30
C ALA A 183 -13.05 -14.59 74.62
N GLU A 184 -12.93 -13.44 73.95
CA GLU A 184 -11.80 -12.50 74.15
C GLU A 184 -12.14 -11.29 75.04
N LEU A 185 -13.34 -11.25 75.64
CA LEU A 185 -13.78 -10.21 76.58
C LEU A 185 -13.39 -10.49 78.05
N GLU A 186 -12.60 -11.53 78.32
CA GLU A 186 -12.09 -11.83 79.66
C GLU A 186 -10.56 -11.95 79.65
N GLN A 187 -9.84 -10.82 79.60
CA GLN A 187 -8.73 -10.59 80.53
C GLN A 187 -8.59 -9.10 80.81
N PRO A 188 -8.67 -8.70 82.09
CA PRO A 188 -8.40 -7.33 82.50
C PRO A 188 -6.89 -7.07 82.67
N TRP A 189 -6.53 -5.81 82.45
CA TRP A 189 -5.27 -5.10 82.72
C TRP A 189 -4.16 -5.22 81.67
#